data_AF-I4G5X6-F1
#
_entry.id   AF-I4G5X6-F1
#
_cell.length_a   1.000
_cell.length_b   1.000
_cell.length_c   1.000
_cell.angle_alpha   90.00
_cell.angle_beta   90.00
_cell.angle_gamma   90.00
#
_symmetry.space_group_name_H-M   'P 1'
#
loop_
_entity.id
_entity.type
_entity.pdbx_description
1 polymer ?
#
loop_
_entity_poly.entity_id
_entity_poly.type
_entity_poly.pdbx_seq_one_letter_code
_entity_poly.pdbx_strand_id
1 'polypeptide(L)'
;MVIGENFSQRMYIYNYCAFDLYQKPIISLAILGDERVNWRPDSYNYTIAGCEVTLKFPTVKLLDYEERWSELEASSNPFAIIVMAHLKTKATTGKLPQPEQWKWKLIRGLYEK
;
A
#
# COMPACT_ATOMS: atom_id res chain seq x y z
N MET A 1 3.83 -17.61 -5.24
CA MET A 1 4.31 -16.22 -5.41
C MET A 1 4.65 -15.68 -4.02
N VAL A 2 5.95 -15.61 -3.69
CA VAL A 2 6.46 -15.26 -2.35
C VAL A 2 6.47 -13.73 -2.20
N ILE A 3 5.39 -13.15 -1.66
CA ILE A 3 5.25 -11.69 -1.53
C ILE A 3 6.04 -11.13 -0.32
N GLY A 4 6.54 -11.99 0.58
CA GLY A 4 7.06 -11.56 1.89
C GLY A 4 8.57 -11.38 2.03
N GLU A 5 9.41 -12.24 1.43
CA GLU A 5 10.76 -12.44 1.97
C GLU A 5 11.75 -11.29 1.73
N ASN A 6 11.50 -10.41 0.75
CA ASN A 6 12.43 -9.32 0.41
C ASN A 6 11.77 -7.93 0.28
N PHE A 7 10.60 -7.69 0.88
CA PHE A 7 9.90 -6.41 0.70
C PHE A 7 10.76 -5.20 1.14
N SER A 8 11.26 -5.23 2.37
CA SER A 8 12.11 -4.15 2.91
C SER A 8 13.39 -3.96 2.09
N GLN A 9 14.01 -5.06 1.65
CA GLN A 9 15.21 -4.99 0.80
C GLN A 9 14.91 -4.32 -0.55
N ARG A 10 13.76 -4.63 -1.17
CA ARG A 10 13.34 -3.94 -2.41
C ARG A 10 13.09 -2.45 -2.19
N MET A 11 12.50 -2.07 -1.06
CA MET A 11 12.34 -0.66 -0.69
C MET A 11 13.69 0.06 -0.64
N TYR A 12 14.72 -0.58 -0.05
CA TYR A 12 16.08 -0.06 -0.06
C TYR A 12 16.65 0.07 -1.48
N ILE A 13 16.54 -0.97 -2.30
CA ILE A 13 17.02 -0.95 -3.69
C ILE A 13 16.34 0.17 -4.48
N TYR A 14 15.02 0.32 -4.38
CA TYR A 14 14.29 1.38 -5.10
C TYR A 14 14.68 2.77 -4.63
N ASN A 15 14.85 2.98 -3.32
CA ASN A 15 15.29 4.26 -2.78
C ASN A 15 16.68 4.62 -3.34
N TYR A 16 17.63 3.69 -3.25
CA TYR A 16 18.98 3.89 -3.74
C TYR A 16 19.01 4.12 -5.25
N CYS A 17 18.35 3.29 -6.05
CA CYS A 17 18.33 3.46 -7.51
C CYS A 17 17.69 4.78 -7.94
N ALA A 18 16.61 5.22 -7.28
CA ALA A 18 16.00 6.51 -7.57
C ALA A 18 16.91 7.67 -7.15
N PHE A 19 17.57 7.56 -6.00
CA PHE A 19 18.52 8.57 -5.55
C PHE A 19 19.69 8.70 -6.52
N ASP A 20 20.26 7.57 -6.95
CA ASP A 20 21.37 7.52 -7.89
C ASP A 20 20.99 8.12 -9.25
N LEU A 21 19.79 7.81 -9.74
CA LEU A 21 19.29 8.33 -11.03
C LEU A 21 19.02 9.84 -11.00
N TYR A 22 18.41 10.35 -9.93
CA TYR A 22 17.92 11.74 -9.90
C TYR A 22 18.81 12.70 -9.12
N GLN A 23 19.76 12.20 -8.33
CA GLN A 23 20.67 12.97 -7.46
C GLN A 23 19.91 13.98 -6.57
N LYS A 24 18.76 13.55 -6.07
CA LYS A 24 17.85 14.34 -5.22
C LYS A 24 17.39 13.49 -4.03
N PRO A 25 17.07 14.10 -2.88
CA PRO A 25 16.47 13.38 -1.76
C PRO A 25 15.20 12.62 -2.20
N ILE A 26 15.15 11.32 -1.91
CA ILE A 26 14.03 10.44 -2.26
C ILE A 26 13.30 10.00 -1.00
N ILE A 27 11.98 10.13 -1.01
CA ILE A 27 11.10 9.50 -0.03
C ILE A 27 10.55 8.20 -0.61
N SER A 28 10.58 7.13 0.18
CA SER A 28 9.94 5.86 -0.15
C SER A 28 8.74 5.66 0.78
N LEU A 29 7.57 5.39 0.20
CA LEU A 29 6.31 5.20 0.91
C LEU A 29 5.74 3.83 0.57
N ALA A 30 5.35 3.07 1.60
CA ALA A 30 4.74 1.77 1.43
C ALA A 30 3.22 1.82 1.66
N ILE A 31 2.44 1.34 0.68
CA ILE A 31 1.00 1.09 0.82
C ILE A 31 0.80 -0.42 0.87
N LEU A 32 0.40 -0.94 2.03
CA LEU A 32 0.24 -2.37 2.26
C LEU A 32 -1.21 -2.78 2.06
N GLY A 33 -1.44 -3.45 0.95
CA GLY A 33 -2.74 -3.98 0.54
C GLY A 33 -2.92 -5.47 0.81
N ASP A 34 -2.05 -6.15 1.57
CA ASP A 34 -2.18 -7.57 1.91
C ASP A 34 -3.22 -7.82 3.04
N GLU A 35 -3.39 -9.08 3.45
CA GLU A 35 -4.40 -9.53 4.43
C GLU A 35 -3.83 -9.77 5.84
N ARG A 36 -2.52 -9.70 6.01
CA ARG A 36 -1.87 -10.02 7.28
C ARG A 36 -1.86 -8.77 8.14
N VAL A 37 -2.77 -8.67 9.10
CA VAL A 37 -2.92 -7.50 10.01
C VAL A 37 -1.59 -7.03 10.63
N ASN A 38 -0.75 -7.99 11.03
CA ASN A 38 0.51 -7.70 11.73
C ASN A 38 1.71 -7.52 10.79
N TRP A 39 1.58 -7.83 9.49
CA TRP A 39 2.69 -7.61 8.55
C TRP A 39 2.75 -6.13 8.17
N ARG A 40 3.71 -5.43 8.77
CA ARG A 40 3.90 -3.98 8.65
C ARG A 40 5.40 -3.64 8.57
N PRO A 41 6.11 -4.08 7.52
CA PRO A 41 7.49 -3.64 7.33
C PRO A 41 7.54 -2.11 7.23
N ASP A 42 8.51 -1.52 7.92
CA ASP A 42 8.75 -0.08 7.98
C ASP A 42 10.24 0.28 7.82
N SER A 43 11.10 -0.74 7.71
CA SER A 43 12.53 -0.56 7.69
C SER A 43 13.27 -1.72 7.03
N TYR A 44 14.46 -1.41 6.52
CA TYR A 44 15.49 -2.35 6.10
C TYR A 44 16.80 -1.95 6.80
N ASN A 45 17.50 -2.92 7.37
CA ASN A 45 18.79 -2.67 7.99
C ASN A 45 19.77 -3.84 7.75
N TYR A 46 21.05 -3.53 7.72
CA TYR A 46 22.12 -4.51 7.88
C TYR A 46 23.37 -3.88 8.48
N THR A 47 24.18 -4.71 9.12
CA THR A 47 25.48 -4.33 9.64
C THR A 47 26.53 -5.35 9.22
N ILE A 48 27.66 -4.88 8.69
CA ILE A 48 28.80 -5.73 8.34
C ILE A 48 30.10 -5.00 8.65
N ALA A 49 30.97 -5.63 9.45
CA ALA A 49 32.30 -5.11 9.80
C ALA A 49 32.32 -3.62 10.24
N GLY A 50 31.32 -3.19 11.03
CA GLY A 50 31.19 -1.81 11.51
C GLY A 50 30.56 -0.83 10.51
N CYS A 51 30.21 -1.26 9.30
CA CYS A 51 29.37 -0.52 8.38
C CYS A 51 27.90 -0.82 8.66
N GLU A 52 27.08 0.21 8.85
CA GLU A 52 25.64 0.10 9.04
C GLU A 52 24.91 0.81 7.90
N VAL A 53 23.87 0.15 7.40
CA VAL A 53 22.87 0.77 6.51
C VAL A 53 21.51 0.58 7.15
N THR A 54 20.77 1.69 7.28
CA THR A 54 19.39 1.69 7.74
C THR A 54 18.56 2.57 6.83
N LEU A 55 17.53 2.00 6.22
CA LEU A 55 16.45 2.74 5.58
C LEU A 55 15.17 2.57 6.40
N LYS A 56 14.59 3.68 6.87
CA LYS A 56 13.25 3.72 7.44
C LYS A 56 12.30 4.37 6.44
N PHE A 57 11.09 3.84 6.35
CA PHE A 57 10.08 4.32 5.43
C PHE A 57 8.69 4.34 6.08
N PRO A 58 7.87 5.37 5.83
CA PRO A 58 6.48 5.37 6.27
C PRO A 58 5.67 4.28 5.56
N THR A 59 4.77 3.67 6.33
CA THR A 59 3.92 2.58 5.88
C THR A 59 2.47 2.87 6.23
N VAL A 60 1.57 2.68 5.26
CA VAL A 60 0.12 2.74 5.44
C VAL A 60 -0.48 1.37 5.18
N LYS A 61 -1.28 0.84 6.11
CA LYS A 61 -2.00 -0.42 5.94
C LYS A 61 -3.43 -0.15 5.52
N LEU A 62 -3.85 -0.70 4.38
CA LEU A 62 -5.20 -0.47 3.88
C LEU A 62 -6.28 -1.11 4.78
N LEU A 63 -5.97 -2.23 5.43
CA LEU A 63 -6.88 -2.90 6.37
C LEU A 63 -7.28 -1.99 7.55
N ASP A 64 -6.45 -1.03 7.94
CA ASP A 64 -6.74 -0.10 9.05
C ASP A 64 -7.92 0.83 8.73
N TYR A 65 -8.35 0.87 7.47
CA TYR A 65 -9.50 1.64 7.06
C TYR A 65 -10.81 0.85 7.08
N GLU A 66 -10.79 -0.45 7.40
CA GLU A 66 -12.03 -1.21 7.64
C GLU A 66 -12.78 -0.65 8.85
N GLU A 67 -12.06 -0.38 9.94
CA GLU A 67 -12.63 0.22 11.15
C GLU A 67 -12.97 1.72 10.95
N ARG A 68 -12.37 2.36 9.93
CA ARG A 68 -12.57 3.77 9.58
C ARG A 68 -13.37 3.94 8.29
N TRP A 69 -14.30 3.04 8.04
CA TRP A 69 -15.09 3.03 6.79
C TRP A 69 -15.79 4.36 6.51
N SER A 70 -16.38 4.98 7.53
CA SER A 70 -17.07 6.28 7.38
C SER A 70 -16.13 7.41 6.95
N GLU A 71 -14.85 7.37 7.32
CA GLU A 71 -13.85 8.34 6.83
C GLU A 71 -13.61 8.18 5.34
N LEU A 72 -13.59 6.94 4.82
CA LEU A 72 -13.45 6.68 3.40
C LEU A 72 -14.67 7.15 2.60
N GLU A 73 -15.89 6.95 3.12
CA GLU A 73 -17.13 7.39 2.46
C GLU A 73 -17.25 8.91 2.41
N ALA A 74 -16.83 9.60 3.47
CA ALA A 74 -16.83 11.06 3.52
C ALA A 74 -15.67 11.69 2.74
N SER A 75 -14.65 10.90 2.38
CA SER A 75 -13.47 11.41 1.71
C SER A 75 -13.77 11.82 0.29
N SER A 76 -13.40 13.05 -0.06
CA SER A 76 -13.41 13.50 -1.45
C SER A 76 -12.20 12.97 -2.24
N ASN A 77 -11.27 12.25 -1.61
CA ASN A 77 -10.12 11.71 -2.31
C ASN A 77 -10.56 10.55 -3.24
N PRO A 78 -10.31 10.61 -4.56
CA PRO A 78 -10.70 9.54 -5.49
C PRO A 78 -10.08 8.18 -5.14
N PHE A 79 -8.94 8.16 -4.45
CA PHE A 79 -8.34 6.91 -3.95
C PHE A 79 -9.15 6.24 -2.85
N ALA A 80 -10.00 6.98 -2.11
CA ALA A 80 -10.85 6.39 -1.07
C ALA A 80 -11.81 5.34 -1.66
N ILE A 81 -12.34 5.59 -2.87
CA ILE A 81 -13.17 4.63 -3.61
C ILE A 81 -12.40 3.35 -3.93
N ILE A 82 -11.12 3.49 -4.30
CA ILE A 82 -10.24 2.36 -4.61
C ILE A 82 -9.97 1.54 -3.34
N VAL A 83 -9.70 2.21 -2.21
CA VAL A 83 -9.49 1.54 -0.92
C VAL A 83 -10.77 0.81 -0.50
N MET A 84 -11.93 1.45 -0.56
CA MET A 84 -13.23 0.83 -0.26
C MET A 84 -13.50 -0.41 -1.13
N ALA A 85 -13.24 -0.32 -2.44
CA ALA A 85 -13.41 -1.44 -3.37
C ALA A 85 -12.45 -2.59 -3.08
N HIS A 86 -11.19 -2.27 -2.75
CA HIS A 86 -10.19 -3.26 -2.33
C HIS A 86 -10.65 -4.03 -1.08
N LEU A 87 -11.10 -3.30 -0.05
CA LEU A 87 -11.60 -3.89 1.20
C LEU A 87 -12.87 -4.74 0.97
N LYS A 88 -13.81 -4.27 0.14
CA LYS A 88 -15.02 -5.05 -0.21
C LYS A 88 -14.72 -6.31 -1.01
N THR A 89 -13.81 -6.24 -1.97
CA THR A 89 -13.41 -7.42 -2.76
C THR A 89 -12.84 -8.49 -1.85
N LYS A 90 -12.04 -8.09 -0.85
CA LYS A 90 -11.47 -8.99 0.16
C LYS A 90 -12.50 -9.64 1.07
N ALA A 91 -13.47 -8.88 1.58
CA ALA A 91 -14.58 -9.42 2.38
C ALA A 91 -15.45 -10.44 1.61
N THR A 92 -15.39 -10.41 0.28
CA THR A 92 -16.24 -11.22 -0.62
C THR A 92 -15.48 -12.42 -1.23
N THR A 93 -14.19 -12.59 -0.92
CA THR A 93 -13.39 -13.75 -1.35
C THR A 93 -13.90 -15.03 -0.68
N GLY A 94 -14.88 -15.67 -1.33
CA GLY A 94 -15.60 -16.84 -0.85
C GLY A 94 -17.06 -16.92 -1.27
N LYS A 95 -17.66 -15.80 -1.76
CA LYS A 95 -19.04 -15.77 -2.29
C LYS A 95 -19.13 -14.83 -3.49
N LEU A 96 -19.14 -15.36 -4.72
CA LEU A 96 -19.68 -14.64 -5.88
C LEU A 96 -21.20 -14.93 -5.96
N PRO A 97 -22.08 -13.98 -6.38
CA PRO A 97 -21.79 -12.83 -7.23
C PRO A 97 -22.33 -11.47 -6.69
N GLN A 98 -21.53 -10.40 -6.82
CA GLN A 98 -22.03 -9.06 -7.19
C GLN A 98 -20.88 -8.19 -7.74
N PRO A 99 -20.32 -8.50 -8.93
CA PRO A 99 -19.14 -7.81 -9.47
C PRO A 99 -19.43 -6.50 -10.21
N GLU A 100 -20.69 -6.15 -10.45
CA GLU A 100 -21.01 -5.20 -11.52
C GLU A 100 -21.19 -3.75 -11.02
N GLN A 101 -21.97 -3.51 -9.96
CA GLN A 101 -22.28 -2.14 -9.55
C GLN A 101 -21.06 -1.37 -9.01
N TRP A 102 -20.11 -2.04 -8.36
CA TRP A 102 -18.94 -1.35 -7.80
C TRP A 102 -17.92 -0.97 -8.86
N LYS A 103 -17.76 -1.76 -9.92
CA LYS A 103 -16.90 -1.40 -11.06
C LYS A 103 -17.39 -0.11 -11.71
N TRP A 104 -18.71 0.03 -11.88
CA TRP A 104 -19.32 1.24 -12.41
C TRP A 104 -19.16 2.45 -11.48
N LYS A 105 -19.32 2.28 -10.16
CA LYS A 105 -19.00 3.35 -9.19
C LYS A 105 -17.52 3.77 -9.23
N LEU A 106 -16.61 2.81 -9.43
CA LEU A 106 -15.16 3.08 -9.49
C LEU A 106 -14.78 3.88 -10.74
N ILE A 107 -15.28 3.47 -11.91
CA ILE A 107 -15.04 4.16 -13.17
C ILE A 107 -15.66 5.56 -13.14
N ARG A 108 -16.88 5.68 -12.62
CA ARG A 108 -17.60 6.95 -12.56
C ARG A 108 -16.95 7.94 -11.58
N GLY A 109 -16.51 7.48 -10.41
CA GLY A 109 -15.81 8.31 -9.42
C GLY A 109 -14.41 8.77 -9.85
N LEU A 110 -13.77 8.08 -10.80
CA LEU A 110 -12.49 8.51 -11.41
C LEU A 110 -12.67 9.60 -12.46
N TYR A 111 -13.86 9.73 -13.06
CA TYR A 111 -14.18 10.68 -14.14
C TYR A 111 -14.98 11.90 -13.67
N GLU A 112 -15.61 11.86 -12.50
CA GLU A 112 -16.43 12.96 -11.96
C GLU A 112 -15.62 14.01 -11.16
N LYS A 113 -14.29 14.04 -11.31
CA LYS A 113 -13.40 15.05 -10.71
C LYS A 113 -12.41 15.64 -11.70
#